data_AF-A0A7T2PHZ0-F1
#
_entry.id   AF-A0A7T2PHZ0-F1
#
_cell.length_a   1.000
_cell.length_b   1.000
_cell.length_c   1.000
_cell.angle_alpha   90.00
_cell.angle_beta   90.00
_cell.angle_gamma   90.00
#
_symmetry.space_group_name_H-M   'P 1'
#
loop_
_entity.id
_entity.type
_entity.pdbx_description
1 polymer ?
#
loop_
_entity_poly.entity_id
_entity_poly.type
_entity_poly.pdbx_seq_one_letter_code
_entity_poly.pdbx_strand_id
1 'polypeptide(L)'
;MKVKNLVFVFSLLCAAHNVFAFEHPGVLLEKTDIEFVRQKVSNEVEPWFSSYKSMLASPLANRSYLPTAKWDSMACGGPDGEGIAQRCKIEREDARAAYTQALAWLYSGDNVYAENSINIMNAWSEQFTGHHTGQNQALQASWAAAVWARAAEIIKHTYIIDGSSKWNSDKIKKFEYMLRSRYIDDINGQKTDCHFGNWQAVITEAKLNSAVFLDDQKLFDESLERFHKYFSTYVYLYSDGGLPKPIAGCYSHDELDKFNSYWSITNKTTPLKQGHAQETCRDLEHLAYGIAGFVNTAQTAYVQGVDLYSQEKERFISVMEFNAALDMAGNRDLLNECGMNVPVLGGLKGTMHIAYNHLSKINGVYLPNTEKWLLENGSQRPQGFFHYLWEELTHTK
;
A
#
# COMPACT_ATOMS: atom_id res chain seq x y z
N MET A 1 3.87 44.53 57.55
CA MET A 1 4.18 43.26 56.85
C MET A 1 2.89 42.47 56.68
N LYS A 2 2.30 42.45 55.49
CA LYS A 2 1.19 41.55 55.14
C LYS A 2 1.54 40.91 53.80
N VAL A 3 1.85 39.62 53.82
CA VAL A 3 2.11 38.81 52.63
C VAL A 3 0.76 38.35 52.09
N LYS A 4 0.43 38.70 50.84
CA LYS A 4 -0.70 38.12 50.11
C LYS A 4 -0.21 36.87 49.39
N ASN A 5 -0.73 35.71 49.78
CA ASN A 5 -0.53 34.45 49.06
C ASN A 5 -1.33 34.49 47.75
N LEU A 6 -0.63 34.34 46.63
CA LEU A 6 -1.22 34.13 45.32
C LEU A 6 -1.29 32.60 45.09
N VAL A 7 -2.50 32.04 45.09
CA VAL A 7 -2.71 30.63 44.75
C VAL A 7 -2.87 30.54 43.23
N PHE A 8 -1.92 29.90 42.55
CA PHE A 8 -2.04 29.51 41.15
C PHE A 8 -2.80 28.17 41.09
N VAL A 9 -4.01 28.19 40.53
CA VAL A 9 -4.74 26.97 40.17
C VAL A 9 -4.24 26.54 38.78
N PHE A 10 -3.45 25.47 38.73
CA PHE A 10 -3.14 24.79 37.47
C PHE A 10 -4.35 23.93 37.08
N SER A 11 -5.14 24.39 36.11
CA SER A 11 -6.12 23.54 35.44
C SER A 11 -5.37 22.55 34.54
N LEU A 12 -5.34 21.28 34.94
CA LEU A 12 -5.01 20.18 34.02
C LEU A 12 -6.12 20.12 32.96
N LEU A 13 -5.84 20.60 31.75
CA LEU A 13 -6.58 20.17 30.56
C LEU A 13 -6.12 18.74 30.23
N CYS A 14 -6.91 17.74 30.64
CA CYS A 14 -6.85 16.45 29.98
C CYS A 14 -7.24 16.67 28.52
N ALA A 15 -6.29 16.52 27.60
CA ALA A 15 -6.61 16.33 26.19
C ALA A 15 -7.44 15.05 26.07
N ALA A 16 -8.75 15.19 25.90
CA ALA A 16 -9.60 14.09 25.51
C ALA A 16 -9.10 13.59 24.15
N HIS A 17 -8.42 12.45 24.15
CA HIS A 17 -8.18 11.71 22.92
C HIS A 17 -9.56 11.25 22.48
N ASN A 18 -10.10 11.87 21.44
CA ASN A 18 -11.26 11.31 20.76
C ASN A 18 -10.81 9.95 20.23
N VAL A 19 -11.23 8.87 20.89
CA VAL A 19 -11.11 7.52 20.35
C VAL A 19 -12.02 7.51 19.12
N PHE A 20 -11.41 7.57 17.94
CA PHE A 20 -12.11 7.39 16.69
C PHE A 20 -12.53 5.92 16.61
N ALA A 21 -13.78 5.65 16.27
CA ALA A 21 -14.21 4.30 15.92
C ALA A 21 -13.86 4.09 14.45
N PHE A 22 -13.12 3.04 14.12
CA PHE A 22 -12.77 2.73 12.74
C PHE A 22 -14.02 2.39 11.92
N GLU A 23 -14.05 2.87 10.68
CA GLU A 23 -15.07 2.53 9.69
C GLU A 23 -14.75 1.16 9.07
N HIS A 24 -15.76 0.30 8.98
CA HIS A 24 -15.60 -1.09 8.51
C HIS A 24 -16.71 -1.53 7.53
N PRO A 25 -16.37 -2.21 6.42
CA PRO A 25 -15.01 -2.39 5.91
C PRO A 25 -14.38 -1.04 5.56
N GLY A 26 -13.10 -0.85 5.89
CA GLY A 26 -12.43 0.42 5.67
C GLY A 26 -10.92 0.35 5.42
N VAL A 27 -10.42 -0.83 5.06
CA VAL A 27 -9.09 -0.97 4.45
C VAL A 27 -9.25 -0.91 2.94
N LEU A 28 -8.76 0.17 2.33
CA LEU A 28 -8.81 0.49 0.89
C LEU A 28 -10.22 0.71 0.31
N LEU A 29 -11.17 -0.17 0.65
CA LEU A 29 -12.54 -0.16 0.15
C LEU A 29 -13.51 0.25 1.26
N GLU A 30 -14.46 1.11 0.92
CA GLU A 30 -15.65 1.39 1.73
C GLU A 30 -16.90 0.71 1.18
N LYS A 31 -17.95 0.63 2.00
CA LYS A 31 -19.20 -0.05 1.66
C LYS A 31 -19.84 0.47 0.37
N THR A 32 -19.86 1.79 0.18
CA THR A 32 -20.38 2.49 -1.00
C THR A 32 -19.65 2.09 -2.28
N ASP A 33 -18.32 2.00 -2.23
CA ASP A 33 -17.50 1.55 -3.36
C ASP A 33 -17.78 0.10 -3.73
N ILE A 34 -17.86 -0.78 -2.72
CA ILE A 34 -18.18 -2.20 -2.90
C ILE A 34 -19.55 -2.37 -3.57
N GLU A 35 -20.58 -1.66 -3.08
CA GLU A 35 -21.93 -1.73 -3.64
C GLU A 35 -21.99 -1.20 -5.07
N PHE A 36 -21.27 -0.10 -5.36
CA PHE A 36 -21.16 0.44 -6.71
C PHE A 36 -20.55 -0.57 -7.68
N VAL A 37 -19.39 -1.14 -7.36
CA VAL A 37 -18.73 -2.12 -8.23
C VAL A 37 -19.59 -3.38 -8.38
N ARG A 38 -20.22 -3.86 -7.31
CA ARG A 38 -21.14 -5.00 -7.36
C ARG A 38 -22.27 -4.77 -8.36
N GLN A 39 -22.89 -3.59 -8.34
CA GLN A 39 -23.95 -3.23 -9.30
C GLN A 39 -23.42 -3.14 -10.74
N LYS A 40 -22.20 -2.62 -10.95
CA LYS A 40 -21.59 -2.57 -12.29
C LYS A 40 -21.32 -3.98 -12.83
N VAL A 41 -20.79 -4.86 -11.99
CA VAL A 41 -20.51 -6.26 -12.34
C VAL A 41 -21.81 -7.03 -12.62
N SER A 42 -22.82 -6.91 -11.76
CA SER A 42 -24.09 -7.65 -11.93
C SER A 42 -24.87 -7.23 -13.17
N ASN A 43 -24.68 -5.99 -13.63
CA ASN A 43 -25.29 -5.45 -14.85
C ASN A 43 -24.36 -5.53 -16.07
N GLU A 44 -23.23 -6.24 -15.96
CA GLU A 44 -22.26 -6.43 -17.04
C GLU A 44 -21.73 -5.13 -17.67
N VAL A 45 -21.58 -4.07 -16.85
CA VAL A 45 -21.12 -2.77 -17.30
C VAL A 45 -19.60 -2.75 -17.45
N GLU A 46 -19.10 -2.28 -18.59
CA GLU A 46 -17.67 -2.11 -18.85
C GLU A 46 -17.12 -0.79 -18.26
N PRO A 47 -15.86 -0.75 -17.78
CA PRO A 47 -14.87 -1.84 -17.84
C PRO A 47 -14.94 -2.85 -16.67
N TRP A 48 -15.77 -2.60 -15.64
CA TRP A 48 -15.83 -3.44 -14.44
C TRP A 48 -16.07 -4.93 -14.74
N PHE A 49 -16.96 -5.22 -15.70
CA PHE A 49 -17.27 -6.60 -16.04
C PHE A 49 -16.08 -7.34 -16.66
N SER A 50 -15.32 -6.70 -17.57
CA SER A 50 -14.10 -7.29 -18.10
C SER A 50 -13.03 -7.50 -17.03
N SER A 51 -12.76 -6.51 -16.18
CA SER A 51 -11.78 -6.66 -15.09
C SER A 51 -12.21 -7.73 -14.07
N TYR A 52 -13.52 -7.86 -13.80
CA TYR A 52 -14.09 -8.93 -12.97
C TYR A 52 -13.87 -10.32 -13.58
N LYS A 53 -14.15 -10.49 -14.88
CA LYS A 53 -13.86 -11.75 -15.59
C LYS A 53 -12.37 -12.08 -15.58
N SER A 54 -11.50 -11.09 -15.77
CA SER A 54 -10.05 -11.26 -15.66
C SER A 54 -9.62 -11.71 -14.26
N MET A 55 -10.27 -11.18 -13.21
CA MET A 55 -10.05 -11.63 -11.83
C MET A 55 -10.43 -13.09 -11.63
N LEU A 56 -11.64 -13.50 -12.05
CA LEU A 56 -12.09 -14.89 -11.93
C LEU A 56 -11.26 -15.89 -12.74
N ALA A 57 -10.68 -15.45 -13.86
CA ALA A 57 -9.79 -16.27 -14.67
C ALA A 57 -8.37 -16.41 -14.07
N SER A 58 -8.01 -15.60 -13.06
CA SER A 58 -6.71 -15.68 -12.42
C SER A 58 -6.56 -16.97 -11.62
N PRO A 59 -5.36 -17.60 -11.60
CA PRO A 59 -5.07 -18.72 -10.69
C PRO A 59 -5.33 -18.38 -9.21
N LEU A 60 -5.26 -17.10 -8.84
CA LEU A 60 -5.55 -16.61 -7.49
C LEU A 60 -7.04 -16.77 -7.11
N ALA A 61 -7.95 -16.76 -8.09
CA ALA A 61 -9.38 -16.98 -7.91
C ALA A 61 -9.80 -18.44 -8.16
N ASN A 62 -8.85 -19.39 -8.16
CA ASN A 62 -9.19 -20.80 -8.35
C ASN A 62 -10.09 -21.29 -7.21
N ARG A 63 -11.25 -21.86 -7.54
CA ARG A 63 -12.22 -22.38 -6.55
C ARG A 63 -11.67 -23.53 -5.71
N SER A 64 -10.64 -24.21 -6.19
CA SER A 64 -9.93 -25.29 -5.48
C SER A 64 -8.54 -24.87 -4.99
N TYR A 65 -8.31 -23.56 -4.78
CA TYR A 65 -7.03 -23.07 -4.27
C TYR A 65 -6.71 -23.70 -2.91
N LEU A 66 -5.49 -24.22 -2.75
CA LEU A 66 -5.03 -24.81 -1.50
C LEU A 66 -3.92 -23.92 -0.90
N PRO A 67 -4.04 -23.53 0.38
CA PRO A 67 -2.99 -22.77 1.03
C PRO A 67 -1.72 -23.60 1.18
N THR A 68 -0.59 -22.92 1.21
CA THR A 68 0.74 -23.52 1.25
C THR A 68 1.51 -23.16 2.53
N ALA A 69 0.78 -22.71 3.55
CA ALA A 69 1.31 -22.47 4.90
C ALA A 69 1.92 -23.76 5.46
N LYS A 70 3.17 -23.69 5.95
CA LYS A 70 3.89 -24.75 6.69
C LYS A 70 5.31 -24.27 7.05
N TRP A 71 5.40 -23.06 7.61
CA TRP A 71 6.68 -22.36 7.71
C TRP A 71 6.98 -21.98 9.15
N ASP A 72 8.16 -22.33 9.61
CA ASP A 72 8.70 -21.96 10.93
C ASP A 72 9.68 -20.78 10.84
N SER A 73 9.92 -20.25 9.62
CA SER A 73 10.73 -19.06 9.36
C SER A 73 10.60 -18.61 7.89
N MET A 74 10.64 -17.28 7.70
CA MET A 74 10.67 -16.60 6.41
C MET A 74 11.98 -15.81 6.23
N ALA A 75 13.06 -16.48 5.85
CA ALA A 75 14.33 -15.82 5.56
C ALA A 75 14.35 -15.21 4.15
N CYS A 76 14.27 -13.89 4.04
CA CYS A 76 14.12 -13.19 2.77
C CYS A 76 15.32 -12.26 2.48
N GLY A 77 15.92 -12.43 1.30
CA GLY A 77 17.08 -11.67 0.84
C GLY A 77 18.43 -12.19 1.34
N GLY A 78 19.52 -11.80 0.67
CA GLY A 78 20.90 -12.22 0.97
C GLY A 78 21.46 -13.33 0.05
N PRO A 79 22.77 -13.66 0.16
CA PRO A 79 23.48 -14.60 -0.72
C PRO A 79 22.94 -16.04 -0.70
N ASP A 80 22.30 -16.46 0.40
CA ASP A 80 21.86 -17.85 0.62
C ASP A 80 20.44 -18.14 0.07
N GLY A 81 19.96 -17.27 -0.83
CA GLY A 81 18.53 -16.97 -0.98
C GLY A 81 17.70 -17.81 -1.95
N GLU A 82 18.21 -18.68 -2.82
CA GLU A 82 17.34 -19.25 -3.87
C GLU A 82 16.26 -20.21 -3.35
N GLY A 83 16.61 -21.15 -2.47
CA GLY A 83 15.64 -22.09 -1.89
C GLY A 83 14.71 -21.46 -0.84
N ILE A 84 15.14 -20.36 -0.23
CA ILE A 84 14.45 -19.69 0.88
C ILE A 84 13.61 -18.49 0.37
N ALA A 85 14.04 -17.79 -0.68
CA ALA A 85 13.24 -16.76 -1.37
C ALA A 85 11.95 -17.31 -1.96
N GLN A 86 11.91 -18.60 -2.29
CA GLN A 86 10.68 -19.27 -2.72
C GLN A 86 9.61 -19.25 -1.62
N ARG A 87 9.97 -19.32 -0.33
CA ARG A 87 9.00 -19.26 0.79
C ARG A 87 8.33 -17.89 0.87
N CYS A 88 9.14 -16.83 0.80
CA CYS A 88 8.69 -15.45 0.80
C CYS A 88 7.80 -15.16 -0.43
N LYS A 89 8.14 -15.74 -1.59
CA LYS A 89 7.27 -15.65 -2.78
C LYS A 89 5.94 -16.34 -2.55
N ILE A 90 5.96 -17.57 -2.02
CA ILE A 90 4.77 -18.36 -1.72
C ILE A 90 3.83 -17.63 -0.76
N GLU A 91 4.38 -17.04 0.31
CA GLU A 91 3.61 -16.21 1.24
C GLU A 91 2.86 -15.08 0.55
N ARG A 92 3.57 -14.30 -0.29
CA ARG A 92 2.94 -13.20 -1.02
C ARG A 92 1.86 -13.73 -1.95
N GLU A 93 2.09 -14.84 -2.65
CA GLU A 93 1.07 -15.43 -3.53
C GLU A 93 -0.17 -15.88 -2.75
N ASP A 94 -0.02 -16.49 -1.58
CA ASP A 94 -1.16 -16.85 -0.73
C ASP A 94 -1.89 -15.62 -0.18
N ALA A 95 -1.18 -14.55 0.19
CA ALA A 95 -1.80 -13.29 0.58
C ALA A 95 -2.62 -12.68 -0.56
N ARG A 96 -2.04 -12.65 -1.77
CA ARG A 96 -2.70 -12.20 -2.99
C ARG A 96 -3.91 -13.07 -3.33
N ALA A 97 -3.81 -14.38 -3.15
CA ALA A 97 -4.92 -15.31 -3.34
C ALA A 97 -6.04 -15.02 -2.33
N ALA A 98 -5.74 -14.87 -1.05
CA ALA A 98 -6.75 -14.54 -0.04
C ALA A 98 -7.52 -13.25 -0.36
N TYR A 99 -6.82 -12.19 -0.79
CA TYR A 99 -7.46 -10.94 -1.21
C TYR A 99 -8.29 -11.10 -2.49
N THR A 100 -7.77 -11.80 -3.49
CA THR A 100 -8.50 -12.07 -4.74
C THR A 100 -9.76 -12.90 -4.50
N GLN A 101 -9.68 -13.92 -3.63
CA GLN A 101 -10.81 -14.74 -3.20
C GLN A 101 -11.84 -13.90 -2.44
N ALA A 102 -11.40 -12.97 -1.57
CA ALA A 102 -12.29 -12.05 -0.87
C ALA A 102 -13.04 -11.10 -1.82
N LEU A 103 -12.36 -10.56 -2.84
CA LEU A 103 -13.00 -9.75 -3.90
C LEU A 103 -13.95 -10.59 -4.76
N ALA A 104 -13.56 -11.82 -5.11
CA ALA A 104 -14.42 -12.73 -5.87
C ALA A 104 -15.70 -13.03 -5.10
N TRP A 105 -15.62 -13.25 -3.78
CA TRP A 105 -16.78 -13.32 -2.89
C TRP A 105 -17.65 -12.06 -2.98
N LEU A 106 -17.06 -10.87 -2.78
CA LEU A 106 -17.81 -9.61 -2.73
C LEU A 106 -18.69 -9.37 -3.95
N TYR A 107 -18.20 -9.73 -5.14
CA TYR A 107 -18.85 -9.42 -6.41
C TYR A 107 -19.65 -10.58 -7.01
N SER A 108 -19.33 -11.84 -6.67
CA SER A 108 -20.10 -13.01 -7.12
C SER A 108 -21.22 -13.44 -6.16
N GLY A 109 -21.02 -13.25 -4.86
CA GLY A 109 -21.82 -13.88 -3.82
C GLY A 109 -21.64 -15.40 -3.68
N ASP A 110 -20.65 -16.03 -4.35
CA ASP A 110 -20.34 -17.45 -4.17
C ASP A 110 -19.52 -17.65 -2.87
N ASN A 111 -20.15 -18.29 -1.89
CA ASN A 111 -19.56 -18.59 -0.58
C ASN A 111 -18.24 -19.37 -0.68
N VAL A 112 -18.00 -20.15 -1.74
CA VAL A 112 -16.75 -20.90 -1.94
C VAL A 112 -15.55 -19.96 -1.92
N TYR A 113 -15.68 -18.77 -2.50
CA TYR A 113 -14.59 -17.80 -2.53
C TYR A 113 -14.32 -17.20 -1.14
N ALA A 114 -15.37 -16.94 -0.35
CA ALA A 114 -15.21 -16.46 1.03
C ALA A 114 -14.54 -17.54 1.91
N GLU A 115 -15.00 -18.79 1.77
CA GLU A 115 -14.45 -19.95 2.47
C GLU A 115 -12.99 -20.21 2.11
N ASN A 116 -12.61 -20.06 0.84
CA ASN A 116 -11.22 -20.16 0.41
C ASN A 116 -10.34 -19.06 1.02
N SER A 117 -10.80 -17.81 1.03
CA SER A 117 -10.07 -16.71 1.67
C SER A 117 -9.84 -16.99 3.17
N ILE A 118 -10.90 -17.42 3.88
CA ILE A 118 -10.82 -17.85 5.29
C ILE A 118 -9.83 -18.99 5.48
N ASN A 119 -9.88 -20.02 4.63
CA ASN A 119 -9.01 -21.18 4.72
C ASN A 119 -7.54 -20.81 4.57
N ILE A 120 -7.22 -19.89 3.65
CA ILE A 120 -5.86 -19.40 3.47
C ILE A 120 -5.39 -18.63 4.70
N MET A 121 -6.16 -17.63 5.15
CA MET A 121 -5.80 -16.82 6.32
C MET A 121 -5.66 -17.66 7.59
N ASN A 122 -6.56 -18.63 7.80
CA ASN A 122 -6.50 -19.56 8.93
C ASN A 122 -5.24 -20.42 8.85
N ALA A 123 -4.93 -21.02 7.69
CA ALA A 123 -3.76 -21.87 7.54
C ALA A 123 -2.47 -21.11 7.89
N TRP A 124 -2.31 -19.87 7.43
CA TRP A 124 -1.17 -19.03 7.76
C TRP A 124 -1.12 -18.66 9.25
N SER A 125 -2.23 -18.22 9.83
CA SER A 125 -2.27 -17.87 11.27
C SER A 125 -1.97 -19.04 12.20
N GLU A 126 -2.22 -20.27 11.76
CA GLU A 126 -1.99 -21.48 12.56
C GLU A 126 -0.65 -22.15 12.30
N GLN A 127 -0.14 -22.08 11.07
CA GLN A 127 1.02 -22.88 10.64
C GLN A 127 2.26 -22.06 10.31
N PHE A 128 2.16 -20.74 10.15
CA PHE A 128 3.34 -19.87 10.14
C PHE A 128 3.72 -19.55 11.58
N THR A 129 4.67 -20.30 12.17
CA THR A 129 4.97 -20.21 13.61
C THR A 129 6.17 -19.34 13.97
N GLY A 130 6.99 -18.98 12.98
CA GLY A 130 8.21 -18.20 13.19
C GLY A 130 8.10 -16.73 12.83
N HIS A 131 9.21 -16.21 12.30
CA HIS A 131 9.42 -14.80 11.95
C HIS A 131 10.04 -14.64 10.57
N HIS A 132 9.87 -13.46 10.00
CA HIS A 132 10.64 -12.95 8.89
C HIS A 132 12.06 -12.64 9.37
N THR A 133 13.04 -13.00 8.55
CA THR A 133 14.47 -12.76 8.83
C THR A 133 15.20 -12.41 7.54
N GLY A 134 16.49 -12.09 7.64
CA GLY A 134 17.31 -11.73 6.49
C GLY A 134 17.26 -10.24 6.14
N GLN A 135 17.95 -9.86 5.07
CA GLN A 135 18.10 -8.45 4.70
C GLN A 135 16.79 -7.78 4.33
N ASN A 136 15.81 -8.54 3.82
CA ASN A 136 14.49 -8.05 3.39
C ASN A 136 13.38 -8.35 4.40
N GLN A 137 13.70 -8.63 5.67
CA GLN A 137 12.73 -8.97 6.70
C GLN A 137 11.50 -8.04 6.72
N ALA A 138 11.70 -6.73 6.96
CA ALA A 138 10.60 -5.78 7.08
C ALA A 138 9.90 -5.54 5.75
N LEU A 139 10.64 -5.55 4.63
CA LEU A 139 10.05 -5.38 3.30
C LEU A 139 9.09 -6.52 2.97
N GLN A 140 9.54 -7.76 3.17
CA GLN A 140 8.72 -8.94 2.94
C GLN A 140 7.46 -8.92 3.80
N ALA A 141 7.65 -8.76 5.12
CA ALA A 141 6.55 -8.75 6.07
C ALA A 141 5.53 -7.67 5.69
N SER A 142 6.00 -6.49 5.26
CA SER A 142 5.11 -5.40 4.83
C SER A 142 4.31 -5.75 3.57
N TRP A 143 4.94 -6.32 2.54
CA TRP A 143 4.22 -6.71 1.32
C TRP A 143 3.10 -7.70 1.59
N ALA A 144 3.33 -8.69 2.46
CA ALA A 144 2.32 -9.67 2.81
C ALA A 144 1.24 -9.07 3.73
N ALA A 145 1.64 -8.38 4.82
CA ALA A 145 0.71 -7.79 5.79
C ALA A 145 -0.26 -6.78 5.17
N ALA A 146 0.23 -5.95 4.23
CA ALA A 146 -0.59 -4.99 3.50
C ALA A 146 -1.77 -5.65 2.77
N VAL A 147 -1.56 -6.86 2.22
CA VAL A 147 -2.58 -7.61 1.48
C VAL A 147 -3.42 -8.50 2.40
N TRP A 148 -2.79 -9.11 3.41
CA TRP A 148 -3.48 -9.88 4.44
C TRP A 148 -4.58 -9.07 5.13
N ALA A 149 -4.26 -7.84 5.54
CA ALA A 149 -5.23 -6.95 6.19
C ALA A 149 -6.43 -6.64 5.29
N ARG A 150 -6.23 -6.44 3.98
CA ARG A 150 -7.35 -6.20 3.03
C ARG A 150 -8.28 -7.40 2.92
N ALA A 151 -7.72 -8.61 2.79
CA ALA A 151 -8.50 -9.84 2.71
C ALA A 151 -9.31 -10.06 3.99
N ALA A 152 -8.66 -9.91 5.14
CA ALA A 152 -9.24 -10.10 6.45
C ALA A 152 -10.36 -9.10 6.74
N GLU A 153 -10.13 -7.83 6.40
CA GLU A 153 -11.11 -6.75 6.52
C GLU A 153 -12.40 -7.06 5.75
N ILE A 154 -12.27 -7.40 4.47
CA ILE A 154 -13.40 -7.74 3.62
C ILE A 154 -14.18 -8.91 4.23
N ILE A 155 -13.51 -10.01 4.55
CA ILE A 155 -14.18 -11.22 5.03
C ILE A 155 -14.85 -10.98 6.38
N LYS A 156 -14.14 -10.39 7.36
CA LYS A 156 -14.64 -10.13 8.71
C LYS A 156 -15.92 -9.31 8.67
N HIS A 157 -15.97 -8.28 7.82
CA HIS A 157 -17.06 -7.30 7.82
C HIS A 157 -18.13 -7.49 6.75
N THR A 158 -17.93 -8.38 5.76
CA THR A 158 -18.91 -8.56 4.68
C THR A 158 -19.45 -9.98 4.54
N TYR A 159 -18.76 -11.02 5.01
CA TYR A 159 -19.31 -12.37 5.04
C TYR A 159 -20.12 -12.61 6.33
N ILE A 160 -21.27 -11.94 6.41
CA ILE A 160 -22.13 -11.87 7.60
C ILE A 160 -23.39 -12.74 7.40
N ILE A 161 -23.74 -13.56 8.40
CA ILE A 161 -25.02 -14.27 8.48
C ILE A 161 -25.58 -14.09 9.89
N ASP A 162 -26.89 -13.85 9.98
CA ASP A 162 -27.59 -13.59 11.24
C ASP A 162 -26.94 -12.50 12.10
N GLY A 163 -26.40 -11.47 11.44
CA GLY A 163 -25.76 -10.32 12.10
C GLY A 163 -24.34 -10.57 12.62
N SER A 164 -23.71 -11.71 12.31
CA SER A 164 -22.35 -12.05 12.75
C SER A 164 -21.45 -12.53 11.61
N SER A 165 -20.14 -12.32 11.72
CA SER A 165 -19.18 -12.82 10.74
C SER A 165 -19.17 -14.35 10.72
N LYS A 166 -19.11 -14.94 9.52
CA LYS A 166 -18.93 -16.38 9.33
C LYS A 166 -17.50 -16.83 9.57
N TRP A 167 -16.54 -15.90 9.59
CA TRP A 167 -15.20 -16.23 10.02
C TRP A 167 -15.18 -16.42 11.54
N ASN A 168 -14.84 -17.63 11.98
CA ASN A 168 -14.85 -18.01 13.39
C ASN A 168 -13.99 -17.04 14.25
N SER A 169 -14.58 -16.53 15.34
CA SER A 169 -13.95 -15.52 16.19
C SER A 169 -12.62 -15.94 16.81
N ASP A 170 -12.44 -17.22 17.14
CA ASP A 170 -11.17 -17.71 17.69
C ASP A 170 -10.10 -17.80 16.61
N LYS A 171 -10.48 -18.09 15.37
CA LYS A 171 -9.59 -18.04 14.21
C LYS A 171 -9.21 -16.60 13.84
N ILE A 172 -10.16 -15.66 13.93
CA ILE A 172 -9.87 -14.22 13.80
C ILE A 172 -8.80 -13.80 14.81
N LYS A 173 -8.94 -14.14 16.10
CA LYS A 173 -7.94 -13.81 17.13
C LYS A 173 -6.54 -14.38 16.84
N LYS A 174 -6.46 -15.59 16.27
CA LYS A 174 -5.17 -16.17 15.85
C LYS A 174 -4.56 -15.38 14.70
N PHE A 175 -5.38 -14.92 13.76
CA PHE A 175 -4.92 -14.09 12.66
C PHE A 175 -4.50 -12.69 13.13
N GLU A 176 -5.26 -12.07 14.03
CA GLU A 176 -4.89 -10.81 14.68
C GLU A 176 -3.55 -10.94 15.42
N TYR A 177 -3.36 -12.05 16.17
CA TYR A 177 -2.08 -12.37 16.80
C TYR A 177 -0.95 -12.50 15.77
N MET A 178 -1.19 -13.21 14.65
CA MET A 178 -0.20 -13.35 13.58
C MET A 178 0.19 -11.96 13.04
N LEU A 179 -0.77 -11.11 12.69
CA LEU A 179 -0.48 -9.75 12.20
C LEU A 179 0.33 -8.94 13.22
N ARG A 180 -0.06 -8.93 14.49
CA ARG A 180 0.65 -8.18 15.54
C ARG A 180 2.07 -8.74 15.75
N SER A 181 2.17 -10.01 16.11
CA SER A 181 3.40 -10.58 16.66
C SER A 181 4.36 -11.18 15.63
N ARG A 182 3.93 -11.37 14.38
CA ARG A 182 4.77 -11.96 13.30
C ARG A 182 4.86 -11.11 12.04
N TYR A 183 4.13 -10.01 11.97
CA TYR A 183 4.28 -9.04 10.87
C TYR A 183 4.65 -7.66 11.40
N ILE A 184 3.82 -7.05 12.25
CA ILE A 184 4.11 -5.71 12.78
C ILE A 184 5.39 -5.71 13.63
N ASP A 185 5.57 -6.71 14.51
CA ASP A 185 6.82 -6.85 15.28
C ASP A 185 8.04 -7.08 14.38
N ASP A 186 7.92 -7.89 13.32
CA ASP A 186 9.02 -8.15 12.38
C ASP A 186 9.40 -6.90 11.57
N ILE A 187 8.39 -6.11 11.17
CA ILE A 187 8.57 -4.82 10.51
C ILE A 187 9.32 -3.86 11.44
N ASN A 188 8.93 -3.81 12.71
CA ASN A 188 9.54 -2.93 13.72
C ASN A 188 10.93 -3.41 14.17
N GLY A 189 11.20 -4.72 14.06
CA GLY A 189 12.46 -5.34 14.44
C GLY A 189 13.65 -5.00 13.52
N GLN A 190 13.40 -4.42 12.35
CA GLN A 190 14.44 -3.98 11.42
C GLN A 190 14.50 -2.45 11.34
N LYS A 191 15.70 -1.87 11.55
CA LYS A 191 15.94 -0.44 11.36
C LYS A 191 15.91 -0.09 9.88
N THR A 192 14.79 0.48 9.42
CA THR A 192 14.54 0.78 8.01
C THR A 192 14.51 2.26 7.67
N ASP A 193 14.64 3.19 8.63
CA ASP A 193 14.36 4.63 8.40
C ASP A 193 15.11 5.29 7.22
N CYS A 194 16.26 4.73 6.84
CA CYS A 194 17.09 5.22 5.74
C CYS A 194 17.15 4.25 4.55
N HIS A 195 16.23 3.28 4.48
CA HIS A 195 16.04 2.42 3.32
C HIS A 195 15.19 3.12 2.25
N PHE A 196 15.39 2.70 1.00
CA PHE A 196 14.70 3.16 -0.21
C PHE A 196 13.20 3.45 -0.05
N GLY A 197 12.72 4.44 -0.79
CA GLY A 197 11.36 4.97 -0.63
C GLY A 197 10.26 3.93 -0.85
N ASN A 198 10.46 2.96 -1.73
CA ASN A 198 9.48 1.88 -1.93
C ASN A 198 9.27 1.02 -0.66
N TRP A 199 10.29 0.88 0.19
CA TRP A 199 10.16 0.19 1.48
C TRP A 199 9.30 1.01 2.42
N GLN A 200 9.57 2.31 2.51
CA GLN A 200 8.81 3.18 3.41
C GLN A 200 7.33 3.23 3.02
N ALA A 201 7.04 3.24 1.72
CA ALA A 201 5.68 3.22 1.20
C ALA A 201 4.92 1.98 1.68
N VAL A 202 5.44 0.77 1.40
CA VAL A 202 4.74 -0.47 1.78
C VAL A 202 4.73 -0.70 3.30
N ILE A 203 5.77 -0.31 4.04
CA ILE A 203 5.74 -0.39 5.51
C ILE A 203 4.60 0.48 6.07
N THR A 204 4.46 1.70 5.53
CA THR A 204 3.39 2.62 5.96
C THR A 204 2.03 2.06 5.61
N GLU A 205 1.88 1.50 4.40
CA GLU A 205 0.66 0.84 3.95
C GLU A 205 0.28 -0.36 4.85
N ALA A 206 1.23 -1.25 5.11
CA ALA A 206 1.02 -2.44 5.92
C ALA A 206 0.57 -2.10 7.34
N LYS A 207 1.23 -1.11 7.96
CA LYS A 207 0.89 -0.64 9.31
C LYS A 207 -0.49 0.01 9.36
N LEU A 208 -0.81 0.90 8.42
CA LEU A 208 -2.11 1.58 8.39
C LEU A 208 -3.25 0.57 8.16
N ASN A 209 -3.11 -0.33 7.19
CA ASN A 209 -4.12 -1.34 6.90
C ASN A 209 -4.32 -2.29 8.09
N SER A 210 -3.22 -2.69 8.75
CA SER A 210 -3.29 -3.51 9.96
C SER A 210 -3.94 -2.75 11.12
N ALA A 211 -3.66 -1.46 11.26
CA ALA A 211 -4.25 -0.63 12.31
C ALA A 211 -5.77 -0.59 12.23
N VAL A 212 -6.32 -0.38 11.03
CA VAL A 212 -7.77 -0.41 10.80
C VAL A 212 -8.34 -1.78 11.16
N PHE A 213 -7.83 -2.88 10.56
CA PHE A 213 -8.36 -4.22 10.82
C PHE A 213 -8.32 -4.65 12.31
N LEU A 214 -7.27 -4.20 13.02
CA LEU A 214 -6.99 -4.54 14.41
C LEU A 214 -7.61 -3.57 15.43
N ASP A 215 -8.37 -2.55 14.98
CA ASP A 215 -8.88 -1.46 15.81
C ASP A 215 -7.77 -0.77 16.66
N ASP A 216 -6.60 -0.55 16.07
CA ASP A 216 -5.40 -0.03 16.76
C ASP A 216 -5.13 1.45 16.43
N GLN A 217 -5.72 2.36 17.23
CA GLN A 217 -5.55 3.80 17.08
C GLN A 217 -4.07 4.24 17.11
N LYS A 218 -3.26 3.65 17.99
CA LYS A 218 -1.86 4.04 18.13
C LYS A 218 -1.06 3.70 16.88
N LEU A 219 -1.27 2.50 16.33
CA LEU A 219 -0.62 2.10 15.08
C LEU A 219 -1.12 2.95 13.90
N PHE A 220 -2.38 3.38 13.91
CA PHE A 220 -2.93 4.26 12.89
C PHE A 220 -2.26 5.64 12.91
N ASP A 221 -2.18 6.28 14.09
CA ASP A 221 -1.55 7.59 14.26
C ASP A 221 -0.06 7.54 13.86
N GLU A 222 0.66 6.51 14.30
CA GLU A 222 2.06 6.27 13.91
C GLU A 222 2.20 6.09 12.38
N SER A 223 1.21 5.48 11.73
CA SER A 223 1.22 5.28 10.28
C SER A 223 0.98 6.59 9.52
N LEU A 224 0.12 7.48 10.03
CA LEU A 224 -0.05 8.83 9.45
C LEU A 224 1.22 9.66 9.59
N GLU A 225 1.88 9.63 10.76
CA GLU A 225 3.17 10.29 10.94
C GLU A 225 4.23 9.77 9.96
N ARG A 226 4.28 8.46 9.75
CA ARG A 226 5.15 7.84 8.75
C ARG A 226 4.82 8.31 7.34
N PHE A 227 3.54 8.37 6.97
CA PHE A 227 3.13 8.89 5.67
C PHE A 227 3.66 10.30 5.44
N HIS A 228 3.41 11.23 6.39
CA HIS A 228 3.88 12.62 6.26
C HIS A 228 5.39 12.72 6.17
N LYS A 229 6.14 11.93 6.95
CA LYS A 229 7.60 11.90 6.90
C LYS A 229 8.11 11.40 5.55
N TYR A 230 7.60 10.27 5.08
CA TYR A 230 8.21 9.57 3.94
C TYR A 230 7.65 10.00 2.59
N PHE A 231 6.36 10.33 2.47
CA PHE A 231 5.82 10.78 1.19
C PHE A 231 6.36 12.16 0.80
N SER A 232 6.46 13.08 1.77
CA SER A 232 6.99 14.43 1.55
C SER A 232 8.47 14.45 1.13
N THR A 233 9.20 13.38 1.42
CA THR A 233 10.61 13.20 1.02
C THR A 233 10.77 12.26 -0.16
N TYR A 234 9.71 11.56 -0.59
CA TYR A 234 9.75 10.56 -1.66
C TYR A 234 9.72 11.16 -3.06
N VAL A 235 8.90 12.19 -3.25
CA VAL A 235 8.73 12.90 -4.52
C VAL A 235 9.44 14.25 -4.40
N TYR A 236 9.89 14.84 -5.49
CA TYR A 236 10.43 16.19 -5.54
C TYR A 236 9.42 17.17 -6.13
N LEU A 237 9.26 18.32 -5.48
CA LEU A 237 8.54 19.48 -5.99
C LEU A 237 9.48 20.67 -6.12
N TYR A 238 9.24 21.56 -7.09
CA TYR A 238 10.00 22.82 -7.15
C TYR A 238 9.82 23.69 -5.90
N SER A 239 8.69 23.54 -5.19
CA SER A 239 8.44 24.20 -3.91
C SER A 239 9.32 23.68 -2.76
N ASP A 240 10.02 22.54 -2.94
CA ASP A 240 11.01 22.05 -1.98
C ASP A 240 12.34 22.83 -2.05
N GLY A 241 12.54 23.66 -3.08
CA GLY A 241 13.77 24.41 -3.33
C GLY A 241 14.64 23.75 -4.43
N GLY A 242 15.94 24.05 -4.44
CA GLY A 242 16.84 23.51 -5.47
C GLY A 242 17.15 22.02 -5.35
N LEU A 243 16.78 21.40 -4.23
CA LEU A 243 16.97 19.98 -3.94
C LEU A 243 15.72 19.43 -3.21
N PRO A 244 15.40 18.14 -3.33
CA PRO A 244 14.38 17.46 -2.55
C PRO A 244 14.61 17.57 -1.05
N LYS A 245 13.52 17.46 -0.29
CA LYS A 245 13.57 17.42 1.16
C LYS A 245 14.39 16.21 1.62
N PRO A 246 15.42 16.40 2.47
CA PRO A 246 16.20 15.30 3.01
C PRO A 246 15.37 14.52 4.05
N ILE A 247 15.70 13.24 4.23
CA ILE A 247 15.13 12.45 5.33
C ILE A 247 15.94 12.74 6.59
N ALA A 248 15.29 13.38 7.56
CA ALA A 248 15.91 13.70 8.84
C ALA A 248 16.52 12.45 9.50
N GLY A 249 17.80 12.54 9.86
CA GLY A 249 18.58 11.45 10.47
C GLY A 249 19.24 10.47 9.48
N CYS A 250 19.04 10.64 8.18
CA CYS A 250 19.64 9.78 7.15
C CYS A 250 20.74 10.47 6.34
N TYR A 251 20.45 11.66 5.81
CA TYR A 251 21.41 12.48 5.07
C TYR A 251 21.00 13.96 5.10
N SER A 252 21.94 14.83 4.78
CA SER A 252 21.75 16.28 4.58
C SER A 252 22.13 16.70 3.15
N HIS A 253 21.81 17.94 2.76
CA HIS A 253 22.22 18.49 1.46
C HIS A 253 23.73 18.67 1.31
N ASP A 254 24.48 18.70 2.42
CA ASP A 254 25.95 18.73 2.40
C ASP A 254 26.55 17.36 2.07
N GLU A 255 25.78 16.28 2.18
CA GLU A 255 26.17 14.89 1.89
C GLU A 255 25.75 14.47 0.48
N LEU A 256 26.14 15.26 -0.53
CA LEU A 256 25.69 15.11 -1.93
C LEU A 256 25.86 13.69 -2.49
N ASP A 257 26.92 12.97 -2.13
CA ASP A 257 27.13 11.60 -2.63
C ASP A 257 26.10 10.60 -2.08
N LYS A 258 25.72 10.75 -0.80
CA LYS A 258 24.65 9.94 -0.19
C LYS A 258 23.29 10.32 -0.75
N PHE A 259 23.05 11.62 -0.92
CA PHE A 259 21.83 12.14 -1.55
C PHE A 259 21.67 11.59 -2.97
N ASN A 260 22.71 11.69 -3.80
CA ASN A 260 22.74 11.20 -5.17
C ASN A 260 22.50 9.68 -5.25
N SER A 261 23.17 8.92 -4.38
CA SER A 261 22.97 7.46 -4.30
C SER A 261 21.53 7.10 -3.92
N TYR A 262 20.89 7.90 -3.06
CA TYR A 262 19.55 7.61 -2.56
C TYR A 262 18.45 7.92 -3.60
N TRP A 263 18.68 8.92 -4.45
CA TRP A 263 17.80 9.27 -5.58
C TRP A 263 18.18 8.60 -6.89
N SER A 264 19.22 7.74 -6.87
CA SER A 264 19.78 7.08 -8.06
C SER A 264 20.16 8.07 -9.17
N ILE A 265 20.71 9.23 -8.82
CA ILE A 265 21.19 10.26 -9.76
C ILE A 265 22.71 10.36 -9.70
N THR A 266 23.37 10.55 -10.84
CA THR A 266 24.84 10.46 -10.94
C THR A 266 25.55 11.79 -11.09
N ASN A 267 24.84 12.87 -11.44
CA ASN A 267 25.44 14.18 -11.68
C ASN A 267 24.83 15.24 -10.77
N LYS A 268 25.70 16.03 -10.11
CA LYS A 268 25.36 17.21 -9.27
C LYS A 268 24.55 18.29 -10.01
N THR A 269 24.39 18.15 -11.32
CA THR A 269 23.68 19.09 -12.21
C THR A 269 22.50 18.46 -12.93
N THR A 270 22.17 17.17 -12.73
CA THR A 270 20.94 16.60 -13.30
C THR A 270 19.76 17.35 -12.68
N PRO A 271 19.05 18.20 -13.43
CA PRO A 271 18.03 19.04 -12.85
C PRO A 271 16.81 18.15 -12.58
N LEU A 272 16.58 17.85 -11.30
CA LEU A 272 15.36 17.15 -10.90
C LEU A 272 14.16 17.96 -11.39
N LYS A 273 13.19 17.25 -11.97
CA LYS A 273 11.92 17.83 -12.41
C LYS A 273 10.82 17.54 -11.40
N GLN A 274 9.87 18.45 -11.31
CA GLN A 274 8.67 18.25 -10.49
C GLN A 274 8.02 16.91 -10.82
N GLY A 275 7.82 16.07 -9.80
CA GLY A 275 7.30 14.72 -9.95
C GLY A 275 8.35 13.61 -9.99
N HIS A 276 9.66 13.93 -10.05
CA HIS A 276 10.70 12.94 -9.81
C HIS A 276 10.51 12.29 -8.43
N ALA A 277 10.60 10.98 -8.36
CA ALA A 277 10.61 10.24 -7.10
C ALA A 277 11.95 9.53 -6.89
N GLN A 278 12.22 9.12 -5.65
CA GLN A 278 13.47 8.43 -5.27
C GLN A 278 13.80 7.21 -6.15
N GLU A 279 12.77 6.51 -6.66
CA GLU A 279 12.95 5.31 -7.49
C GLU A 279 12.87 5.58 -9.00
N THR A 280 12.50 6.80 -9.44
CA THR A 280 12.32 7.12 -10.87
C THR A 280 13.56 6.77 -11.69
N CYS A 281 14.75 7.03 -11.14
CA CYS A 281 16.03 6.78 -11.79
C CYS A 281 16.67 5.42 -11.44
N ARG A 282 15.96 4.56 -10.71
CA ARG A 282 16.37 3.19 -10.45
C ARG A 282 15.74 2.24 -11.47
N ASP A 283 14.41 2.18 -11.47
CA ASP A 283 13.57 1.50 -12.46
C ASP A 283 12.08 1.79 -12.18
N LEU A 284 11.23 1.62 -13.20
CA LEU A 284 9.79 1.91 -13.07
C LEU A 284 9.03 0.88 -12.22
N GLU A 285 9.58 -0.31 -12.01
CA GLU A 285 8.96 -1.34 -11.18
C GLU A 285 8.97 -0.94 -9.69
N HIS A 286 10.13 -0.53 -9.16
CA HIS A 286 10.24 -0.05 -7.79
C HIS A 286 9.52 1.28 -7.57
N LEU A 287 9.49 2.13 -8.60
CA LEU A 287 8.66 3.33 -8.59
C LEU A 287 7.17 2.97 -8.44
N ALA A 288 6.67 1.99 -9.19
CA ALA A 288 5.29 1.54 -9.07
C ALA A 288 4.99 1.05 -7.64
N TYR A 289 5.91 0.33 -7.00
CA TYR A 289 5.75 -0.13 -5.60
C TYR A 289 5.63 1.05 -4.64
N GLY A 290 6.48 2.06 -4.80
CA GLY A 290 6.46 3.26 -3.96
C GLY A 290 5.19 4.08 -4.14
N ILE A 291 4.82 4.40 -5.38
CA ILE A 291 3.59 5.15 -5.69
C ILE A 291 2.38 4.39 -5.14
N ALA A 292 2.26 3.10 -5.45
CA ALA A 292 1.13 2.29 -5.01
C ALA A 292 1.02 2.26 -3.48
N GLY A 293 2.12 2.13 -2.75
CA GLY A 293 2.10 2.10 -1.29
C GLY A 293 1.52 3.38 -0.69
N PHE A 294 2.00 4.55 -1.14
CA PHE A 294 1.48 5.83 -0.66
C PHE A 294 0.04 6.11 -1.10
N VAL A 295 -0.34 5.72 -2.31
CA VAL A 295 -1.71 5.83 -2.80
C VAL A 295 -2.66 4.96 -1.98
N ASN A 296 -2.29 3.71 -1.72
CA ASN A 296 -3.08 2.78 -0.90
C ASN A 296 -3.21 3.28 0.55
N THR A 297 -2.13 3.81 1.13
CA THR A 297 -2.20 4.49 2.45
C THR A 297 -3.18 5.66 2.43
N ALA A 298 -3.08 6.55 1.43
CA ALA A 298 -3.97 7.70 1.32
C ALA A 298 -5.44 7.30 1.14
N GLN A 299 -5.70 6.24 0.38
CA GLN A 299 -7.04 5.71 0.19
C GLN A 299 -7.62 5.11 1.48
N THR A 300 -6.88 4.26 2.19
CA THR A 300 -7.32 3.73 3.48
C THR A 300 -7.56 4.86 4.48
N ALA A 301 -6.65 5.84 4.56
CA ALA A 301 -6.82 6.99 5.45
C ALA A 301 -8.07 7.83 5.09
N TYR A 302 -8.34 8.02 3.79
CA TYR A 302 -9.50 8.75 3.32
C TYR A 302 -10.82 8.08 3.74
N VAL A 303 -10.90 6.74 3.65
CA VAL A 303 -12.06 5.98 4.15
C VAL A 303 -12.25 6.17 5.67
N GLN A 304 -11.16 6.36 6.41
CA GLN A 304 -11.19 6.68 7.85
C GLN A 304 -11.36 8.19 8.14
N GLY A 305 -11.71 9.01 7.13
CA GLY A 305 -11.97 10.44 7.28
C GLY A 305 -10.72 11.34 7.32
N VAL A 306 -9.54 10.82 7.01
CA VAL A 306 -8.29 11.59 6.92
C VAL A 306 -7.89 11.79 5.45
N ASP A 307 -8.11 13.00 4.94
CA ASP A 307 -7.82 13.33 3.54
C ASP A 307 -6.34 13.64 3.31
N LEU A 308 -5.54 12.58 3.14
CA LEU A 308 -4.11 12.69 2.78
C LEU A 308 -3.88 13.17 1.34
N TYR A 309 -4.85 12.94 0.44
CA TYR A 309 -4.77 13.40 -0.94
C TYR A 309 -4.78 14.93 -1.02
N SER A 310 -5.69 15.58 -0.30
CA SER A 310 -5.73 17.05 -0.24
C SER A 310 -4.50 17.64 0.43
N GLN A 311 -3.97 16.99 1.47
CA GLN A 311 -2.78 17.45 2.21
C GLN A 311 -1.51 17.45 1.35
N GLU A 312 -1.34 16.45 0.49
CA GLU A 312 -0.16 16.31 -0.38
C GLU A 312 -0.54 16.35 -1.87
N LYS A 313 -1.58 17.14 -2.21
CA LYS A 313 -2.21 17.19 -3.54
C LYS A 313 -1.23 17.45 -4.67
N GLU A 314 -0.39 18.47 -4.54
CA GLU A 314 0.60 18.82 -5.57
C GLU A 314 1.59 17.67 -5.78
N ARG A 315 1.96 16.96 -4.71
CA ARG A 315 2.92 15.87 -4.74
C ARG A 315 2.36 14.64 -5.45
N PHE A 316 1.10 14.27 -5.17
CA PHE A 316 0.39 13.23 -5.91
C PHE A 316 0.23 13.58 -7.40
N ILE A 317 -0.27 14.78 -7.72
CA ILE A 317 -0.43 15.21 -9.11
C ILE A 317 0.91 15.14 -9.85
N SER A 318 1.97 15.66 -9.24
CA SER A 318 3.28 15.75 -9.88
C SER A 318 3.89 14.37 -10.12
N VAL A 319 3.88 13.48 -9.12
CA VAL A 319 4.45 12.13 -9.29
C VAL A 319 3.65 11.33 -10.32
N MET A 320 2.34 11.51 -10.35
CA MET A 320 1.49 10.78 -11.27
C MET A 320 1.69 11.25 -12.73
N GLU A 321 1.57 12.54 -12.98
CA GLU A 321 1.68 13.10 -14.33
C GLU A 321 3.06 12.91 -14.93
N PHE A 322 4.10 13.18 -14.14
CA PHE A 322 5.49 13.09 -14.61
C PHE A 322 5.83 11.65 -15.01
N ASN A 323 5.58 10.68 -14.12
CA ASN A 323 6.01 9.31 -14.37
C ASN A 323 5.09 8.56 -15.37
N ALA A 324 3.81 8.93 -15.48
CA ALA A 324 2.95 8.43 -16.56
C ALA A 324 3.47 8.85 -17.95
N ALA A 325 3.92 10.10 -18.09
CA ALA A 325 4.53 10.58 -19.32
C ALA A 325 5.83 9.84 -19.66
N LEU A 326 6.67 9.57 -18.65
CA LEU A 326 7.92 8.82 -18.83
C LEU A 326 7.69 7.38 -19.30
N ASP A 327 6.75 6.66 -18.67
CA ASP A 327 6.43 5.27 -19.05
C ASP A 327 5.87 5.21 -20.48
N MET A 328 5.00 6.15 -20.87
CA MET A 328 4.49 6.25 -22.25
C MET A 328 5.58 6.53 -23.30
N ALA A 329 6.61 7.31 -22.93
CA ALA A 329 7.75 7.61 -23.81
C ALA A 329 8.66 6.39 -24.06
N GLY A 330 8.35 5.23 -23.47
CA GLY A 330 9.12 4.01 -23.60
C GLY A 330 10.53 4.17 -23.03
N ASN A 331 10.67 4.99 -21.99
CA ASN A 331 11.92 5.21 -21.26
C ASN A 331 13.07 5.83 -22.06
N ARG A 332 12.81 6.30 -23.29
CA ARG A 332 13.83 6.95 -24.14
C ARG A 332 14.37 8.23 -23.49
N ASP A 333 13.54 8.89 -22.69
CA ASP A 333 13.89 10.11 -22.00
C ASP A 333 14.56 9.88 -20.64
N LEU A 334 14.60 8.65 -20.10
CA LEU A 334 15.23 8.38 -18.80
C LEU A 334 16.73 8.74 -18.78
N LEU A 335 17.44 8.62 -19.90
CA LEU A 335 18.83 9.11 -19.99
C LEU A 335 18.92 10.62 -19.74
N ASN A 336 17.98 11.38 -20.30
CA ASN A 336 17.95 12.84 -20.16
C ASN A 336 17.47 13.27 -18.77
N GLU A 337 16.52 12.54 -18.19
CA GLU A 337 15.97 12.84 -16.87
C GLU A 337 16.91 12.42 -15.73
N CYS A 338 17.60 11.29 -15.87
CA CYS A 338 18.41 10.69 -14.80
C CYS A 338 19.92 10.91 -14.99
N GLY A 339 20.35 11.36 -16.18
CA GLY A 339 21.78 11.50 -16.51
C GLY A 339 22.51 10.17 -16.65
N MET A 340 21.79 9.05 -16.69
CA MET A 340 22.32 7.69 -16.84
C MET A 340 21.31 6.76 -17.53
N ASN A 341 21.79 5.66 -18.08
CA ASN A 341 20.91 4.61 -18.57
C ASN A 341 20.22 3.92 -17.38
N VAL A 342 18.89 4.01 -17.34
CA VAL A 342 18.06 3.35 -16.34
C VAL A 342 17.54 2.04 -16.94
N PRO A 343 17.66 0.89 -16.25
CA PRO A 343 17.07 -0.37 -16.69
C PRO A 343 15.56 -0.23 -16.93
N VAL A 344 15.09 -0.67 -18.10
CA VAL A 344 13.65 -0.79 -18.39
C VAL A 344 13.12 -2.08 -17.76
N LEU A 345 12.88 -2.02 -16.45
CA LEU A 345 12.26 -3.10 -15.69
C LEU A 345 10.84 -2.68 -15.28
N GLY A 346 9.87 -3.53 -15.59
CA GLY A 346 8.46 -3.31 -15.26
C GLY A 346 7.84 -2.09 -15.95
N GLY A 347 7.13 -1.27 -15.17
CA GLY A 347 6.30 -0.15 -15.59
C GLY A 347 5.26 0.16 -14.52
N LEU A 348 4.44 1.19 -14.72
CA LEU A 348 3.42 1.61 -13.72
C LEU A 348 2.15 0.72 -13.75
N LYS A 349 2.16 -0.34 -14.58
CA LYS A 349 1.03 -1.22 -14.86
C LYS A 349 0.43 -1.83 -13.59
N GLY A 350 -0.88 -1.64 -13.43
CA GLY A 350 -1.66 -2.19 -12.32
C GLY A 350 -1.83 -1.28 -11.11
N THR A 351 -1.26 -0.06 -11.12
CA THR A 351 -1.54 0.96 -10.09
C THR A 351 -2.17 2.23 -10.70
N MET A 352 -2.12 3.35 -9.98
CA MET A 352 -2.58 4.70 -10.37
C MET A 352 -4.10 4.90 -10.48
N HIS A 353 -4.89 3.83 -10.62
CA HIS A 353 -6.34 3.94 -10.79
C HIS A 353 -7.00 4.56 -9.57
N ILE A 354 -6.56 4.17 -8.36
CA ILE A 354 -7.11 4.68 -7.10
C ILE A 354 -6.94 6.20 -6.99
N ALA A 355 -5.70 6.67 -7.11
CA ALA A 355 -5.41 8.10 -6.99
C ALA A 355 -5.99 8.91 -8.17
N TYR A 356 -5.99 8.35 -9.39
CA TYR A 356 -6.59 9.02 -10.54
C TYR A 356 -8.09 9.21 -10.34
N ASN A 357 -8.78 8.18 -9.84
CA ASN A 357 -10.18 8.27 -9.54
C ASN A 357 -10.48 9.33 -8.47
N HIS A 358 -9.72 9.31 -7.36
CA HIS A 358 -9.86 10.28 -6.29
C HIS A 358 -9.61 11.72 -6.77
N LEU A 359 -8.51 11.97 -7.47
CA LEU A 359 -8.12 13.32 -7.88
C LEU A 359 -8.93 13.84 -9.06
N SER A 360 -9.07 13.05 -10.13
CA SER A 360 -9.68 13.49 -11.39
C SER A 360 -11.20 13.32 -11.38
N LYS A 361 -11.70 12.11 -11.09
CA LYS A 361 -13.14 11.81 -11.22
C LYS A 361 -13.96 12.36 -10.07
N ILE A 362 -13.44 12.32 -8.84
CA ILE A 362 -14.13 12.84 -7.66
C ILE A 362 -13.86 14.34 -7.46
N ASN A 363 -12.60 14.77 -7.58
CA ASN A 363 -12.19 16.15 -7.25
C ASN A 363 -11.90 17.06 -8.45
N GLY A 364 -12.14 16.61 -9.69
CA GLY A 364 -12.05 17.43 -10.90
C GLY A 364 -10.64 17.91 -11.26
N VAL A 365 -9.59 17.25 -10.76
CA VAL A 365 -8.21 17.58 -11.09
C VAL A 365 -7.85 17.08 -12.49
N TYR A 366 -7.35 17.98 -13.34
CA TYR A 366 -6.91 17.62 -14.68
C TYR A 366 -5.57 16.87 -14.67
N LEU A 367 -5.59 15.60 -15.08
CA LEU A 367 -4.44 14.68 -15.10
C LEU A 367 -4.29 14.03 -16.49
N PRO A 368 -3.92 14.79 -17.54
CA PRO A 368 -3.98 14.31 -18.93
C PRO A 368 -2.99 13.19 -19.24
N ASN A 369 -1.78 13.22 -18.69
CA ASN A 369 -0.80 12.16 -18.97
C ASN A 369 -1.22 10.87 -18.26
N THR A 370 -1.69 10.98 -17.02
CA THR A 370 -2.20 9.83 -16.27
C THR A 370 -3.43 9.23 -16.93
N GLU A 371 -4.40 10.06 -17.34
CA GLU A 371 -5.61 9.59 -18.03
C GLU A 371 -5.25 8.85 -19.32
N LYS A 372 -4.38 9.45 -20.15
CA LYS A 372 -3.92 8.81 -21.38
C LYS A 372 -3.20 7.50 -21.09
N TRP A 373 -2.30 7.49 -20.11
CA TRP A 373 -1.55 6.28 -19.73
C TRP A 373 -2.50 5.17 -19.26
N LEU A 374 -3.53 5.49 -18.46
CA LEU A 374 -4.55 4.53 -18.00
C LEU A 374 -5.40 4.01 -19.16
N LEU A 375 -5.76 4.84 -20.13
CA LEU A 375 -6.50 4.38 -21.32
C LEU A 375 -5.67 3.43 -22.20
N GLU A 376 -4.36 3.66 -22.30
CA GLU A 376 -3.45 2.85 -23.12
C GLU A 376 -2.95 1.59 -22.40
N ASN A 377 -2.85 1.63 -21.06
CA ASN A 377 -2.17 0.60 -20.25
C ASN A 377 -3.00 0.05 -19.08
N GLY A 378 -4.15 0.62 -18.74
CA GLY A 378 -4.94 0.23 -17.56
C GLY A 378 -5.38 -1.22 -17.59
N SER A 379 -5.77 -1.71 -18.77
CA SER A 379 -6.11 -3.11 -19.02
C SER A 379 -4.89 -4.02 -19.18
N GLN A 380 -3.67 -3.47 -19.24
CA GLN A 380 -2.45 -4.25 -19.31
C GLN A 380 -2.01 -4.62 -17.89
N ARG A 381 -2.27 -5.88 -17.50
CA ARG A 381 -2.09 -6.44 -16.14
C ARG A 381 -3.12 -5.90 -15.12
N PRO A 382 -4.42 -6.14 -15.34
CA PRO A 382 -5.48 -5.70 -14.43
C PRO A 382 -5.35 -6.30 -13.02
N GLN A 383 -4.63 -7.42 -12.92
CA GLN A 383 -4.28 -8.08 -11.66
C GLN A 383 -3.34 -7.24 -10.78
N GLY A 384 -2.49 -6.38 -11.34
CA GLY A 384 -1.41 -5.70 -10.60
C GLY A 384 -0.28 -6.62 -10.13
N PHE A 385 0.51 -6.16 -9.16
CA PHE A 385 1.70 -6.85 -8.66
C PHE A 385 1.89 -6.69 -7.14
N PHE A 386 2.47 -7.69 -6.48
CA PHE A 386 2.73 -7.71 -5.03
C PHE A 386 1.57 -7.21 -4.16
N HIS A 387 1.62 -5.95 -3.72
CA HIS A 387 0.70 -5.34 -2.75
C HIS A 387 -0.37 -4.42 -3.37
N TYR A 388 -0.36 -4.23 -4.69
CA TYR A 388 -1.37 -3.44 -5.42
C TYR A 388 -1.99 -4.31 -6.50
N LEU A 389 -3.27 -4.62 -6.33
CA LEU A 389 -3.95 -5.65 -7.09
C LEU A 389 -5.39 -5.22 -7.35
N TRP A 390 -5.87 -5.51 -8.56
CA TRP A 390 -7.26 -5.30 -8.95
C TRP A 390 -7.75 -3.86 -8.80
N GLU A 391 -6.87 -2.86 -8.89
CA GLU A 391 -7.26 -1.45 -8.74
C GLU A 391 -8.27 -1.01 -9.81
N GLU A 392 -8.11 -1.46 -11.07
CA GLU A 392 -9.06 -1.18 -12.15
C GLU A 392 -10.47 -1.69 -11.82
N LEU A 393 -10.59 -2.92 -11.31
CA LEU A 393 -11.88 -3.49 -10.91
C LEU A 393 -12.50 -2.71 -9.74
N THR A 394 -11.68 -2.35 -8.76
CA THR A 394 -12.17 -1.87 -7.45
C THR A 394 -12.39 -0.36 -7.41
N HIS A 395 -11.67 0.43 -8.21
CA HIS A 395 -11.64 1.89 -8.06
C HIS A 395 -11.91 2.67 -9.36
N THR A 396 -12.25 2.01 -10.47
CA THR A 396 -12.79 2.72 -11.64
C THR A 396 -14.17 3.32 -11.31
N LYS A 397 -14.45 4.55 -11.77
CA LYS A 397 -15.74 5.25 -11.64
C LYS A 397 -16.30 5.72 -12.96
#